data_AF-A0A2N2V5W0-F1
#
_entry.id   AF-A0A2N2V5W0-F1
#
_cell.length_a   1.000
_cell.length_b   1.000
_cell.length_c   1.000
_cell.angle_alpha   90.00
_cell.angle_beta   90.00
_cell.angle_gamma   90.00
#
_symmetry.space_group_name_H-M   'P 1'
#
loop_
_entity.id
_entity.type
_entity.pdbx_description
1 polymer ?
#
loop_
_entity_poly.entity_id
_entity_poly.type
_entity_poly.pdbx_seq_one_letter_code
_entity_poly.pdbx_strand_id
1 'polypeptide(L)'
;GMSGGIAYVLDEDGSFKQRCNLAQVALEKVLPASRHAAGEPLHLGLADETQLKELITRHVEYTGSQTAKKILAHWDVYREKFVKVYPHEYKRALTEMAAAAQKEAA
;
A
#
# COMPACT_ATOMS: atom_id res chain seq x y z
N GLY A 1 13.69 12.67 -2.89
CA GLY A 1 12.63 11.83 -3.49
C GLY A 1 12.33 10.66 -2.58
N MET A 2 11.17 10.04 -2.71
CA MET A 2 10.83 8.80 -2.00
C MET A 2 11.56 7.63 -2.68
N SER A 3 12.52 7.00 -2.00
CA SER A 3 13.39 5.96 -2.59
C SER A 3 13.16 4.56 -2.04
N GLY A 4 12.44 4.41 -0.92
CA GLY A 4 12.20 3.12 -0.29
C GLY A 4 10.95 3.10 0.59
N GLY A 5 10.32 1.93 0.70
CA GLY A 5 9.08 1.72 1.44
C GLY A 5 7.82 1.96 0.62
N ILE A 6 6.66 1.77 1.26
CA ILE A 6 5.33 2.03 0.69
C ILE A 6 4.64 3.08 1.55
N ALA A 7 3.88 3.96 0.91
CA ALA A 7 2.96 4.84 1.63
C ALA A 7 1.53 4.63 1.11
N TYR A 8 0.56 4.84 1.99
CA TYR A 8 -0.86 4.82 1.66
C TYR A 8 -1.45 6.20 1.97
N VAL A 9 -2.14 6.77 1.00
CA VAL A 9 -2.74 8.10 1.11
C VAL A 9 -4.24 7.97 0.90
N LEU A 10 -5.03 8.50 1.83
CA LEU A 10 -6.46 8.61 1.64
C LEU A 10 -6.75 9.82 0.73
N ASP A 11 -7.24 9.55 -0.47
CA ASP A 11 -7.56 10.56 -1.50
C ASP A 11 -9.08 10.66 -1.66
N GLU A 12 -9.74 11.41 -0.78
CA GLU A 12 -11.22 11.49 -0.75
C GLU A 12 -11.79 12.24 -1.96
N ASP A 13 -11.03 13.16 -2.55
CA ASP A 13 -11.42 14.03 -3.65
C ASP A 13 -10.78 13.63 -5.00
N GLY A 14 -9.91 12.62 -5.02
CA GLY A 14 -9.23 12.14 -6.23
C GLY A 14 -8.16 13.10 -6.76
N SER A 15 -7.77 14.11 -5.98
CA SER A 15 -6.86 15.17 -6.42
C SER A 15 -5.39 14.86 -6.11
N PHE A 16 -5.10 13.80 -5.34
CA PHE A 16 -3.74 13.48 -4.89
C PHE A 16 -2.75 13.31 -6.04
N LYS A 17 -3.17 12.76 -7.18
CA LYS A 17 -2.32 12.60 -8.36
C LYS A 17 -1.70 13.92 -8.83
N GLN A 18 -2.41 15.04 -8.71
CA GLN A 18 -1.92 16.37 -9.11
C GLN A 18 -0.94 16.97 -8.08
N ARG A 19 -0.99 16.48 -6.83
CA ARG A 19 -0.17 16.91 -5.70
C ARG A 19 1.07 16.04 -5.50
N CYS A 20 1.22 14.97 -6.27
CA CYS A 20 2.30 14.00 -6.11
C CYS A 20 3.41 14.20 -7.15
N ASN A 21 4.67 14.12 -6.73
CA ASN A 21 5.80 14.07 -7.65
C ASN A 21 5.94 12.66 -8.25
N LEU A 22 5.43 12.48 -9.46
CA LEU A 22 5.40 11.21 -10.18
C LEU A 22 6.74 10.83 -10.84
N ALA A 23 7.81 11.60 -10.66
CA ALA A 23 9.09 11.32 -11.33
C ALA A 23 9.74 9.99 -10.86
N GLN A 24 9.47 9.57 -9.62
CA GLN A 24 10.12 8.40 -9.02
C GLN A 24 9.14 7.39 -8.40
N VAL A 25 7.84 7.67 -8.45
CA VAL A 25 6.81 6.86 -7.79
C VAL A 25 5.65 6.58 -8.74
N ALA A 26 5.15 5.35 -8.69
CA ALA A 26 3.86 4.98 -9.22
C ALA A 26 2.76 5.21 -8.18
N LEU A 27 1.58 5.56 -8.66
CA LEU A 27 0.35 5.58 -7.86
C LEU A 27 -0.50 4.40 -8.27
N GLU A 28 -0.79 3.50 -7.34
CA GLU A 28 -1.57 2.29 -7.54
C GLU A 28 -2.78 2.29 -6.59
N LYS A 29 -3.82 1.53 -6.93
CA LYS A 29 -4.98 1.34 -6.04
C LYS A 29 -4.70 0.25 -5.02
N VAL A 30 -5.25 0.38 -3.81
CA VAL A 30 -5.24 -0.72 -2.84
C VAL A 30 -6.30 -1.74 -3.25
N LEU A 31 -5.85 -2.89 -3.74
CA LEU A 31 -6.73 -3.99 -4.13
C LEU A 31 -7.12 -4.85 -2.92
N PRO A 32 -8.28 -5.54 -2.96
CA PRO A 32 -8.60 -6.55 -1.96
C PRO A 32 -7.50 -7.62 -1.88
N ALA A 33 -7.21 -8.13 -0.68
CA ALA A 33 -6.16 -9.12 -0.44
C ALA A 33 -6.34 -10.41 -1.27
N SER A 34 -7.59 -10.77 -1.61
CA SER A 34 -7.93 -11.89 -2.48
C SER A 34 -7.63 -11.67 -3.97
N ARG A 35 -7.37 -10.43 -4.38
CA ARG A 35 -7.10 -10.04 -5.78
C ARG A 35 -5.66 -9.59 -6.01
N HIS A 36 -4.75 -9.91 -5.08
CA HIS A 36 -3.33 -9.64 -5.26
C HIS A 36 -2.82 -10.34 -6.53
N ALA A 37 -2.13 -9.61 -7.41
CA ALA A 37 -1.67 -10.16 -8.67
C ALA A 37 -0.57 -11.20 -8.43
N ALA A 38 -0.71 -12.38 -9.05
CA ALA A 38 0.32 -13.41 -9.01
C ALA A 38 1.63 -12.86 -9.61
N GLY A 39 2.69 -12.80 -8.80
CA GLY A 39 4.00 -12.26 -9.20
C GLY A 39 4.22 -10.79 -8.87
N GLU A 40 3.25 -10.06 -8.32
CA GLU A 40 3.52 -8.75 -7.75
C GLU A 40 4.23 -8.90 -6.40
N PRO A 41 5.42 -8.30 -6.21
CA PRO A 41 6.14 -8.43 -4.97
C PRO A 41 5.39 -7.82 -3.80
N LEU A 42 5.38 -8.53 -2.67
CA LEU A 42 4.75 -8.08 -1.44
C LEU A 42 5.77 -7.38 -0.55
N HIS A 43 5.48 -6.15 -0.15
CA HIS A 43 6.21 -5.51 0.94
C HIS A 43 5.97 -6.31 2.22
N LEU A 44 7.04 -6.73 2.92
CA LEU A 44 6.94 -7.54 4.15
C LEU A 44 6.16 -8.87 3.99
N GLY A 45 5.97 -9.37 2.77
CA GLY A 45 5.22 -10.61 2.52
C GLY A 45 3.71 -10.51 2.76
N LEU A 46 3.15 -9.31 2.90
CA LEU A 46 1.74 -9.09 3.22
C LEU A 46 1.03 -8.31 2.11
N ALA A 47 -0.23 -8.63 1.82
CA ALA A 47 -1.05 -7.86 0.90
C ALA A 47 -1.23 -6.41 1.39
N ASP A 48 -1.30 -5.46 0.45
CA ASP A 48 -1.41 -4.03 0.76
C ASP A 48 -2.64 -3.72 1.65
N GLU A 49 -3.79 -4.36 1.37
CA GLU A 49 -5.01 -4.22 2.18
C GLU A 49 -4.78 -4.64 3.64
N THR A 50 -4.12 -5.79 3.85
CA THR A 50 -3.87 -6.35 5.18
C THR A 50 -2.99 -5.39 5.99
N GLN A 51 -1.90 -4.92 5.39
CA GLN A 51 -0.98 -3.99 6.04
C GLN A 51 -1.65 -2.67 6.40
N LEU A 52 -2.37 -2.08 5.44
CA LEU A 52 -3.03 -0.80 5.66
C LEU A 52 -4.09 -0.91 6.76
N LYS A 53 -4.90 -1.97 6.75
CA LYS A 53 -5.93 -2.18 7.77
C LYS A 53 -5.33 -2.37 9.16
N GLU A 54 -4.22 -3.09 9.27
CA GLU A 54 -3.48 -3.25 10.53
C GLU A 54 -2.92 -1.91 11.03
N LEU A 55 -2.29 -1.11 10.15
CA LEU A 55 -1.76 0.21 10.51
C LEU A 55 -2.87 1.14 11.04
N ILE A 56 -4.04 1.16 10.38
CA ILE A 56 -5.17 1.97 10.81
C ILE A 56 -5.75 1.46 12.13
N THR A 57 -5.81 0.13 12.33
CA THR A 57 -6.25 -0.48 13.59
C THR A 57 -5.35 -0.06 14.75
N ARG A 58 -4.03 -0.21 14.60
CA ARG A 58 -3.05 0.24 15.60
C ARG A 58 -3.16 1.74 15.86
N HIS A 59 -3.38 2.54 14.82
CA HIS A 59 -3.60 3.97 14.99
C HIS A 59 -4.85 4.28 15.82
N VAL A 60 -5.96 3.56 15.62
CA VAL A 60 -7.15 3.67 16.48
C VAL A 60 -6.83 3.30 17.92
N GLU A 61 -6.12 2.20 18.14
CA GLU A 61 -5.76 1.73 19.49
C GLU A 61 -4.88 2.74 20.22
N TYR A 62 -3.88 3.32 19.54
CA TYR A 62 -2.94 4.24 20.15
C TYR A 62 -3.47 5.67 20.31
N THR A 63 -4.41 6.12 19.47
CA THR A 63 -4.85 7.53 19.43
C THR A 63 -6.33 7.74 19.74
N GLY A 64 -7.13 6.69 19.70
CA GLY A 64 -8.59 6.79 19.80
C GLY A 64 -9.27 7.46 18.60
N SER A 65 -8.56 7.68 17.49
CA SER A 65 -9.03 8.45 16.32
C SER A 65 -10.40 8.00 15.81
N GLN A 66 -11.38 8.92 15.89
CA GLN A 66 -12.74 8.68 15.40
C GLN A 66 -12.80 8.54 13.88
N THR A 67 -11.96 9.28 13.16
CA THR A 67 -11.84 9.17 11.69
C THR A 67 -11.34 7.78 11.30
N ALA A 68 -10.30 7.27 11.98
CA ALA A 68 -9.78 5.94 11.69
C ALA A 68 -10.79 4.83 12.04
N LYS A 69 -11.55 4.98 13.12
CA LYS A 69 -12.69 4.07 13.42
C LYS A 69 -13.73 4.07 12.31
N LYS A 70 -14.09 5.24 11.79
CA LYS A 70 -15.04 5.37 10.68
C LYS A 70 -14.52 4.70 9.40
N ILE A 71 -13.22 4.86 9.11
CA ILE A 71 -12.56 4.21 7.98
C ILE A 71 -12.66 2.69 8.11
N LEU A 72 -12.35 2.13 9.29
CA LEU A 72 -12.44 0.68 9.53
C LEU A 72 -13.89 0.17 9.46
N ALA A 73 -14.86 0.95 9.95
CA ALA A 73 -16.28 0.57 9.91
C ALA A 73 -16.86 0.54 8.49
N HIS A 74 -16.35 1.37 7.58
CA HIS A 74 -16.77 1.44 6.18
C HIS A 74 -15.64 1.06 5.22
N TRP A 75 -14.90 0.01 5.58
CA TRP A 75 -13.62 -0.34 4.96
C TRP A 75 -13.69 -0.49 3.45
N ASP A 76 -14.68 -1.21 2.91
CA ASP A 76 -14.79 -1.45 1.47
C ASP A 76 -14.86 -0.15 0.65
N VAL A 77 -15.58 0.85 1.16
CA VAL A 77 -15.76 2.16 0.52
C VAL A 77 -14.49 3.01 0.64
N TYR A 78 -13.87 3.01 1.81
CA TYR A 78 -12.66 3.80 2.03
C TYR A 78 -11.44 3.21 1.34
N ARG A 79 -11.31 1.89 1.26
CA ARG A 79 -10.23 1.18 0.55
C ARG A 79 -10.10 1.68 -0.89
N GLU A 80 -11.21 1.84 -1.61
CA GLU A 80 -11.20 2.31 -2.99
C GLU A 80 -10.67 3.74 -3.16
N LYS A 81 -10.67 4.53 -2.08
CA LYS A 81 -10.14 5.90 -2.02
C LYS A 81 -8.68 5.96 -1.57
N PHE A 82 -8.10 4.83 -1.15
CA PHE A 82 -6.69 4.80 -0.82
C PHE A 82 -5.82 4.63 -2.06
N VAL A 83 -4.80 5.45 -2.13
CA VAL A 83 -3.75 5.41 -3.14
C VAL A 83 -2.47 4.90 -2.50
N LYS A 84 -1.94 3.81 -3.06
CA LYS A 84 -0.62 3.27 -2.76
C LYS A 84 0.42 4.08 -3.54
N VAL A 85 1.37 4.65 -2.83
CA VAL A 85 2.55 5.31 -3.41
C VAL A 85 3.69 4.30 -3.41
N TYR A 86 4.12 3.91 -4.60
CA TYR A 86 5.09 2.85 -4.80
C TYR A 86 6.31 3.36 -5.57
N PRO A 87 7.47 3.57 -4.90
CA PRO A 87 8.69 3.97 -5.57
C PRO A 87 9.16 2.94 -6.60
N HIS A 88 9.54 3.39 -7.80
CA HIS A 88 9.98 2.51 -8.88
C HIS A 88 11.20 1.66 -8.51
N GLU A 89 12.21 2.29 -7.90
CA GLU A 89 13.41 1.59 -7.43
C GLU A 89 13.08 0.56 -6.35
N TYR A 90 12.13 0.87 -5.47
CA TYR A 90 11.70 -0.07 -4.44
C TYR A 90 10.96 -1.27 -5.02
N LYS A 91 10.10 -1.06 -6.03
CA LYS A 91 9.42 -2.13 -6.76
C LYS A 91 10.40 -3.07 -7.44
N ARG A 92 11.42 -2.50 -8.08
CA ARG A 92 12.50 -3.27 -8.71
C ARG A 92 13.27 -4.10 -7.68
N ALA A 93 13.73 -3.49 -6.59
CA ALA A 93 14.46 -4.20 -5.54
C ALA A 93 13.64 -5.36 -4.93
N LEU A 94 12.34 -5.15 -4.65
CA LEU A 94 11.47 -6.20 -4.16
C LEU A 94 11.28 -7.35 -5.17
N THR A 95 11.18 -7.02 -6.46
CA THR A 95 11.08 -8.02 -7.53
C THR A 95 12.36 -8.85 -7.65
N GLU A 96 13.53 -8.20 -7.59
CA GLU A 96 14.84 -8.86 -7.62
C GLU A 96 15.01 -9.80 -6.42
N MET A 97 14.64 -9.36 -5.20
CA MET A 97 14.68 -10.21 -4.00
C MET A 97 13.73 -11.40 -4.08
N ALA A 98 12.50 -11.20 -4.58
CA ALA A 98 11.55 -12.29 -4.77
C ALA A 98 12.05 -13.34 -5.78
N ALA A 99 12.65 -12.89 -6.89
CA ALA A 99 13.23 -13.77 -7.89
C ALA A 99 14.48 -14.52 -7.38
N ALA A 100 15.31 -13.87 -6.56
CA ALA A 100 16.46 -14.52 -5.93
C ALA A 100 16.04 -15.63 -4.96
N ALA A 101 15.05 -15.37 -4.09
CA ALA A 101 14.53 -16.37 -3.15
C ALA A 101 13.90 -17.58 -3.86
N GLN A 102 13.26 -17.38 -5.01
CA GLN A 102 12.73 -18.48 -5.83
C GLN A 102 13.83 -19.34 -6.46
N LYS A 103 14.97 -18.75 -6.82
CA LYS A 103 16.12 -19.49 -7.38
C LYS A 103 16.87 -20.30 -6.34
N GLU A 104 16.95 -19.85 -5.09
CA GLU A 104 17.59 -20.60 -4.00
C GLU A 104 16.74 -21.77 -3.49
N ALA A 105 15.42 -21.72 -3.70
CA ALA A 105 14.49 -22.77 -3.29
C ALA A 105 14.27 -23.88 -4.35
N ALA A 106 14.86 -23.76 -5.54
CA ALA A 106 14.73 -24.68 -6.67
C ALA A 106 16.02 -25.50 -6.89
#